data_AF-A0A857JSE2-F1
#
_entry.id   AF-A0A857JSE2-F1
#
_cell.length_a   1.000
_cell.length_b   1.000
_cell.length_c   1.000
_cell.angle_alpha   90.00
_cell.angle_beta   90.00
_cell.angle_gamma   90.00
#
_symmetry.space_group_name_H-M   'P 1'
#
loop_
_entity.id
_entity.type
_entity.pdbx_description
1 polymer ?
#
loop_
_entity_poly.entity_id
_entity_poly.type
_entity_poly.pdbx_seq_one_letter_code
_entity_poly.pdbx_strand_id
1 'polypeptide(L)'
;MKIHSGFSLLEVLIATAIMLFGVAGYVQLQAHYIKLDHTLNLRQQALTLANKKLHDLRRFSVLHASAGQTSYQDIHTDTGGEIAAGAIDLNLWQSQAQTIPFELHWQVKNMYFVDTNNDDLPDTWLPEGDENLPQTLPVIAPKKSLRISVAWQDQSGDTLSVAINSQITPIPFARSQHVINSNMGIARRLQVLFEPTNNDIDFLHRLTSEQAVQSTTPTIDVVNSKVAIEIEQNRVELILPEYEKVQVDNQLVVGCECRLSPSGLGKTPAMPVLQGGRFVTQQGREVIKGKGVAQPEQHTRCEQCCNDHHDTSETVNTENYYRLESGRAHEHYNRISANLFIKAINEGDEYQEVCRFKQVDGFYHMASDLVSLSITEFDVHHFELPSNRDAYTDYIKQLLAAHIQSRTSPAPLSGRGIQLPLGQFQLAAYGVYMERLYSNDIAYLDTLIEDGNEDWFSLVPFYDVNVTLLADWHSSDNQSVNILQQAIQTVENVGQDYYASYQRGLIETLMQGQSSVKAQMSGSNSGLVGHAPLSPFEVLNVSEGSGIEVDVQP
;
A
#
# COMPACT_ATOMS: atom_id res chain seq x y z
N MET A 1 -32.79 45.06 46.17
CA MET A 1 -31.33 44.87 46.07
C MET A 1 -30.99 43.50 46.64
N LYS A 2 -30.60 42.52 45.80
CA LYS A 2 -30.00 41.27 46.29
C LYS A 2 -28.57 41.58 46.71
N ILE A 3 -28.24 41.30 47.97
CA ILE A 3 -26.89 41.44 48.51
C ILE A 3 -26.06 40.31 47.91
N HIS A 4 -25.09 40.64 47.06
CA HIS A 4 -24.05 39.71 46.65
C HIS A 4 -23.18 39.42 47.88
N SER A 5 -23.28 38.22 48.43
CA SER A 5 -22.32 37.70 49.40
C SER A 5 -21.02 37.40 48.66
N GLY A 6 -19.97 38.20 48.92
CA GLY A 6 -18.63 37.96 48.39
C GLY A 6 -18.07 36.64 48.91
N PHE A 7 -17.36 35.92 48.04
CA PHE A 7 -16.70 34.65 48.37
C PHE A 7 -15.71 34.83 49.53
N SER A 8 -15.73 33.90 50.48
CA SER A 8 -14.75 33.83 51.57
C SER A 8 -13.37 33.48 51.00
N LEU A 9 -12.29 34.09 51.49
CA LEU A 9 -10.90 33.79 51.10
C LEU A 9 -10.59 32.28 51.23
N LEU A 10 -11.18 31.62 52.23
CA LEU A 10 -11.04 30.18 52.46
C LEU A 10 -11.65 29.35 51.32
N GLU A 11 -12.78 29.80 50.79
CA GLU A 11 -13.53 29.13 49.72
C GLU A 11 -12.78 29.23 48.39
N VAL A 12 -12.18 30.39 48.10
CA VAL A 12 -11.29 30.59 46.95
C VAL A 12 -10.03 29.73 47.08
N LEU A 13 -9.44 29.62 48.27
CA LEU A 13 -8.27 28.77 48.52
C LEU A 13 -8.58 27.28 48.32
N ILE A 14 -9.72 26.80 48.82
CA ILE A 14 -10.13 25.41 48.65
C ILE A 14 -10.43 25.11 47.17
N ALA A 15 -11.15 26.01 46.48
CA ALA A 15 -11.42 25.85 45.04
C ALA A 15 -10.12 25.84 44.22
N THR A 16 -9.17 26.72 44.54
CA THR A 16 -7.85 26.76 43.88
C THR A 16 -7.05 25.49 44.16
N ALA A 17 -7.06 24.97 45.39
CA ALA A 17 -6.39 23.73 45.74
C ALA A 17 -6.99 22.53 44.98
N ILE A 18 -8.32 22.42 44.93
CA ILE A 18 -9.01 21.36 44.17
C ILE A 18 -8.67 21.46 42.68
N MET A 19 -8.67 22.67 42.11
CA MET A 19 -8.26 22.86 40.71
C MET A 19 -6.80 22.46 40.47
N LEU A 20 -5.87 22.84 41.36
CA LEU A 20 -4.46 22.47 41.23
C LEU A 20 -4.24 20.95 41.31
N PHE A 21 -4.91 20.26 42.26
CA PHE A 21 -4.85 18.81 42.34
C PHE A 21 -5.52 18.13 41.14
N GLY A 22 -6.65 18.67 40.65
CA GLY A 22 -7.35 18.17 39.47
C GLY A 22 -6.51 18.29 38.20
N VAL A 23 -5.86 19.45 37.98
CA VAL A 23 -4.96 19.67 36.84
C VAL A 23 -3.72 18.79 36.94
N ALA A 24 -3.11 18.67 38.13
CA ALA A 24 -1.95 17.80 38.33
C ALA A 24 -2.29 16.31 38.07
N GLY A 25 -3.44 15.85 38.59
CA GLY A 25 -3.92 14.49 38.33
C GLY A 25 -4.23 14.24 36.86
N TYR A 26 -4.85 15.22 36.17
CA TYR A 26 -5.12 15.13 34.74
C TYR A 26 -3.83 15.08 33.92
N VAL A 27 -2.85 15.95 34.19
CA VAL A 27 -1.55 15.94 33.49
C VAL A 27 -0.81 14.63 33.72
N GLN A 28 -0.83 14.09 34.93
CA GLN A 28 -0.18 12.80 35.23
C GLN A 28 -0.86 11.64 34.51
N LEU A 29 -2.19 11.65 34.41
CA LEU A 29 -2.96 10.67 33.67
C LEU A 29 -2.69 10.78 32.15
N GLN A 30 -2.69 11.99 31.60
CA GLN A 30 -2.34 12.27 30.20
C GLN A 30 -0.92 11.78 29.88
N ALA A 31 0.05 12.10 30.73
CA ALA A 31 1.43 11.61 30.57
C ALA A 31 1.51 10.07 30.63
N HIS A 32 0.67 9.42 31.44
CA HIS A 32 0.60 7.96 31.50
C HIS A 32 -0.04 7.36 30.24
N TYR A 33 -1.10 7.97 29.71
CA TYR A 33 -1.72 7.54 28.45
C TYR A 33 -0.77 7.69 27.26
N ILE A 34 -0.05 8.80 27.15
CA ILE A 34 0.95 9.01 26.09
C ILE A 34 2.04 7.92 26.15
N LYS A 35 2.50 7.56 27.35
CA LYS A 35 3.48 6.48 27.52
C LYS A 35 2.94 5.12 27.11
N LEU A 36 1.69 4.81 27.49
CA LEU A 36 1.02 3.56 27.12
C LEU A 36 0.84 3.46 25.60
N ASP A 37 0.41 4.54 24.97
CA ASP A 37 0.21 4.63 23.53
C ASP A 37 1.51 4.39 22.76
N HIS A 38 2.61 5.02 23.18
CA HIS A 38 3.92 4.80 22.59
C HIS A 38 4.38 3.33 22.69
N THR A 39 4.23 2.70 23.87
CA THR A 39 4.59 1.29 24.07
C THR A 39 3.73 0.35 23.22
N LEU A 40 2.43 0.64 23.08
CA LEU A 40 1.52 -0.13 22.22
C LEU A 40 1.90 0.01 20.75
N ASN A 41 2.24 1.22 20.30
CA ASN A 41 2.69 1.49 18.95
C ASN A 41 3.98 0.70 18.60
N LEU A 42 4.99 0.74 19.47
CA LEU A 42 6.22 -0.05 19.28
C LEU A 42 5.96 -1.56 19.21
N ARG A 43 5.10 -2.06 20.09
CA ARG A 43 4.70 -3.47 20.09
C ARG A 43 3.98 -3.86 18.80
N GLN A 44 3.13 -2.97 18.29
CA GLN A 44 2.41 -3.19 17.05
C GLN A 44 3.38 -3.25 15.87
N GLN A 45 4.34 -2.33 15.78
CA GLN A 45 5.38 -2.37 14.73
C GLN A 45 6.22 -3.65 14.79
N ALA A 46 6.57 -4.10 16.00
CA ALA A 46 7.28 -5.36 16.15
C ALA A 46 6.45 -6.56 15.63
N LEU A 47 5.13 -6.55 15.83
CA LEU A 47 4.21 -7.54 15.26
C LEU A 47 4.11 -7.41 13.73
N THR A 48 4.02 -6.19 13.22
CA THR A 48 4.00 -5.90 11.77
C THR A 48 5.27 -6.43 11.11
N LEU A 49 6.46 -6.13 11.68
CA LEU A 49 7.74 -6.61 11.18
C LEU A 49 7.84 -8.13 11.23
N ALA A 50 7.37 -8.76 12.31
CA ALA A 50 7.33 -10.22 12.42
C ALA A 50 6.42 -10.85 11.34
N ASN A 51 5.25 -10.27 11.09
CA ASN A 51 4.33 -10.72 10.05
C ASN A 51 4.91 -10.49 8.65
N LYS A 52 5.50 -9.32 8.36
CA LYS A 52 6.23 -9.03 7.12
C LYS A 52 7.28 -10.12 6.87
N LYS A 53 8.05 -10.52 7.89
CA LYS A 53 9.02 -11.61 7.78
C LYS A 53 8.38 -12.98 7.56
N LEU A 54 7.25 -13.30 8.20
CA LEU A 54 6.54 -14.56 7.94
C LEU A 54 6.06 -14.64 6.49
N HIS A 55 5.52 -13.55 5.96
CA HIS A 55 5.10 -13.48 4.57
C HIS A 55 6.29 -13.62 3.61
N ASP A 56 7.40 -12.95 3.91
CA ASP A 56 8.66 -13.09 3.18
C ASP A 56 9.13 -14.55 3.10
N LEU A 57 9.18 -15.27 4.23
CA LEU A 57 9.58 -16.69 4.24
C LEU A 57 8.60 -17.61 3.50
N ARG A 58 7.33 -17.24 3.38
CA ARG A 58 6.33 -18.01 2.61
C ARG A 58 6.48 -17.82 1.09
N ARG A 59 7.20 -16.80 0.63
CA ARG A 59 7.39 -16.46 -0.79
C ARG A 59 8.61 -17.17 -1.40
N PHE A 60 8.56 -18.51 -1.46
CA PHE A 60 9.53 -19.30 -2.21
C PHE A 60 8.93 -19.81 -3.53
N SER A 61 9.77 -19.81 -4.58
CA SER A 61 9.37 -20.14 -5.95
C SER A 61 9.68 -21.59 -6.31
N VAL A 62 10.70 -22.16 -5.67
CA VAL A 62 11.18 -23.52 -5.89
C VAL A 62 11.39 -24.25 -4.58
N LEU A 63 11.37 -25.58 -4.61
CA LEU A 63 11.60 -26.38 -3.41
C LEU A 63 13.08 -26.55 -3.11
N HIS A 64 13.88 -26.75 -4.14
CA HIS A 64 15.31 -27.00 -4.05
C HIS A 64 16.11 -25.71 -4.25
N ALA A 65 17.24 -25.60 -3.54
CA ALA A 65 18.18 -24.50 -3.68
C ALA A 65 18.58 -24.31 -5.16
N SER A 66 18.30 -23.12 -5.70
CA SER A 66 18.55 -22.78 -7.10
C SER A 66 19.09 -21.36 -7.17
N ALA A 67 20.18 -21.14 -7.92
CA ALA A 67 20.82 -19.84 -7.99
C ALA A 67 19.85 -18.76 -8.54
N GLY A 68 19.74 -17.64 -7.83
CA GLY A 68 18.88 -16.52 -8.21
C GLY A 68 17.39 -16.73 -7.94
N GLN A 69 16.99 -17.78 -7.22
CA GLN A 69 15.60 -18.04 -6.84
C GLN A 69 15.48 -18.26 -5.33
N THR A 70 14.39 -17.77 -4.73
CA THR A 70 14.07 -18.07 -3.33
C THR A 70 13.56 -19.50 -3.23
N SER A 71 14.26 -20.35 -2.49
CA SER A 71 13.89 -21.76 -2.32
C SER A 71 13.34 -22.08 -0.93
N TYR A 72 12.46 -23.07 -0.85
CA TYR A 72 12.00 -23.61 0.43
C TYR A 72 13.15 -24.21 1.24
N GLN A 73 14.07 -24.88 0.55
CA GLN A 73 15.22 -25.53 1.17
C GLN A 73 16.10 -24.53 1.92
N ASP A 74 16.32 -23.34 1.36
CA ASP A 74 17.19 -22.30 1.92
C ASP A 74 16.60 -21.57 3.15
N ILE A 75 15.36 -21.89 3.54
CA ILE A 75 14.74 -21.33 4.74
C ILE A 75 15.30 -22.06 5.97
N HIS A 76 16.22 -21.39 6.67
CA HIS A 76 16.81 -21.84 7.94
C HIS A 76 16.79 -20.71 8.98
N THR A 77 17.28 -20.99 10.19
CA THR A 77 17.40 -19.97 11.25
C THR A 77 18.19 -18.78 10.72
N ASP A 78 17.60 -17.59 10.86
CA ASP A 78 18.16 -16.30 10.43
C ASP A 78 18.62 -16.22 8.95
N THR A 79 18.13 -17.12 8.10
CA THR A 79 18.42 -17.15 6.66
C THR A 79 17.19 -17.52 5.81
N GLY A 80 17.17 -17.08 4.55
CA GLY A 80 16.06 -17.27 3.62
C GLY A 80 15.08 -16.09 3.59
N GLY A 81 14.37 -15.95 2.47
CA GLY A 81 13.58 -14.76 2.14
C GLY A 81 14.45 -13.57 1.70
N GLU A 82 13.83 -12.43 1.48
CA GLU A 82 14.46 -11.16 1.08
C GLU A 82 14.84 -10.28 2.29
N ILE A 83 14.12 -10.39 3.41
CA ILE A 83 14.38 -9.58 4.61
C ILE A 83 15.50 -10.25 5.43
N ALA A 84 16.63 -9.59 5.63
CA ALA A 84 17.74 -10.12 6.43
C ALA A 84 17.46 -10.09 7.94
N ALA A 85 18.16 -10.93 8.71
CA ALA A 85 18.14 -10.90 10.17
C ALA A 85 19.03 -9.77 10.72
N GLY A 86 18.73 -9.35 11.95
CA GLY A 86 19.47 -8.32 12.70
C GLY A 86 18.68 -7.02 12.87
N ALA A 87 19.42 -5.92 13.08
CA ALA A 87 18.85 -4.60 13.32
C ALA A 87 18.13 -4.03 12.08
N ILE A 88 16.88 -3.64 12.27
CA ILE A 88 15.99 -2.97 11.31
C ILE A 88 15.56 -1.65 11.95
N ASP A 89 16.02 -0.54 11.37
CA ASP A 89 15.68 0.80 11.83
C ASP A 89 14.35 1.26 11.23
N LEU A 90 13.36 1.53 12.08
CA LEU A 90 12.05 2.06 11.66
C LEU A 90 11.89 3.53 12.08
N ASN A 91 11.39 4.35 11.16
CA ASN A 91 11.05 5.74 11.42
C ASN A 91 9.62 5.83 11.96
N LEU A 92 9.46 6.31 13.19
CA LEU A 92 8.13 6.50 13.78
C LEU A 92 7.49 7.83 13.40
N TRP A 93 8.32 8.87 13.21
CA TRP A 93 7.85 10.24 13.04
C TRP A 93 8.81 10.99 12.11
N GLN A 94 8.33 11.54 10.99
CA GLN A 94 9.20 12.32 10.09
C GLN A 94 9.79 13.60 10.71
N SER A 95 9.14 14.15 11.75
CA SER A 95 9.63 15.36 12.42
C SER A 95 10.80 15.09 13.36
N GLN A 96 11.13 13.82 13.62
CA GLN A 96 12.25 13.40 14.45
C GLN A 96 13.18 12.53 13.61
N ALA A 97 14.46 12.91 13.51
CA ALA A 97 15.50 12.07 12.89
C ALA A 97 15.84 10.81 13.72
N GLN A 98 14.93 10.37 14.59
CA GLN A 98 15.14 9.28 15.53
C GLN A 98 14.50 8.01 14.96
N THR A 99 15.35 7.16 14.40
CA THR A 99 15.00 5.75 14.15
C THR A 99 14.93 5.00 15.46
N ILE A 100 14.04 4.01 15.53
CA ILE A 100 14.03 3.04 16.61
C ILE A 100 14.51 1.71 16.06
N PRO A 101 15.62 1.15 16.59
CA PRO A 101 16.14 -0.13 16.13
C PRO A 101 15.28 -1.28 16.66
N PHE A 102 14.87 -2.15 15.75
CA PHE A 102 14.25 -3.43 16.04
C PHE A 102 15.19 -4.56 15.67
N GLU A 103 15.39 -5.54 16.56
CA GLU A 103 16.19 -6.74 16.28
C GLU A 103 15.26 -7.87 15.80
N LEU A 104 15.36 -8.22 14.52
CA LEU A 104 14.56 -9.28 13.89
C LEU A 104 15.37 -10.58 13.79
N HIS A 105 14.84 -11.64 14.40
CA HIS A 105 15.40 -13.00 14.33
C HIS A 105 14.31 -14.05 14.09
N TRP A 106 14.66 -15.19 13.52
CA TRP A 106 13.75 -16.33 13.40
C TRP A 106 14.46 -17.67 13.53
N GLN A 107 13.79 -18.61 14.16
CA GLN A 107 14.23 -19.98 14.31
C GLN A 107 13.42 -20.91 13.41
N VAL A 108 14.11 -21.81 12.72
CA VAL A 108 13.49 -22.79 11.84
C VAL A 108 13.85 -24.20 12.29
N LYS A 109 12.84 -25.06 12.41
CA LYS A 109 13.04 -26.50 12.62
C LYS A 109 12.32 -27.27 11.52
N ASN A 110 13.05 -28.14 10.82
CA ASN A 110 12.41 -29.09 9.92
C ASN A 110 11.57 -30.06 10.75
N MET A 111 10.39 -30.41 10.24
CA MET A 111 9.44 -31.32 10.86
C MET A 111 9.14 -32.46 9.89
N TYR A 112 9.16 -33.69 10.39
CA TYR A 112 8.92 -34.89 9.62
C TYR A 112 7.70 -35.62 10.17
N PHE A 113 6.81 -36.06 9.28
CA PHE A 113 5.65 -36.86 9.66
C PHE A 113 6.06 -38.32 9.58
N VAL A 114 6.12 -38.97 10.74
CA VAL A 114 6.69 -40.30 10.90
C VAL A 114 5.68 -41.23 11.56
N ASP A 115 5.84 -42.51 11.29
CA ASP A 115 5.13 -43.57 11.98
C ASP A 115 5.90 -43.88 13.27
N THR A 116 5.34 -43.48 14.42
CA THR A 116 5.97 -43.70 15.74
C THR A 116 5.58 -45.03 16.38
N ASN A 117 4.60 -45.73 15.83
CA ASN A 117 4.03 -46.93 16.42
C ASN A 117 4.28 -48.20 15.58
N ASN A 118 4.92 -48.04 14.41
CA ASN A 118 5.29 -49.07 13.45
C ASN A 118 4.08 -49.82 12.83
N ASP A 119 2.96 -49.13 12.60
CA ASP A 119 1.78 -49.66 11.89
C ASP A 119 1.76 -49.38 10.38
N ASP A 120 2.89 -48.89 9.84
CA ASP A 120 3.07 -48.45 8.45
C ASP A 120 2.21 -47.22 8.06
N LEU A 121 1.64 -46.52 9.04
CA LEU A 121 0.89 -45.28 8.85
C LEU A 121 1.55 -44.15 9.64
N PRO A 122 2.13 -43.15 8.95
CA PRO A 122 2.63 -41.96 9.63
C PRO A 122 1.55 -41.28 10.47
N ASP A 123 1.87 -41.01 11.74
CA ASP A 123 0.89 -40.55 12.74
C ASP A 123 1.34 -39.30 13.52
N THR A 124 2.64 -39.04 13.59
CA THR A 124 3.20 -38.02 14.48
C THR A 124 4.19 -37.11 13.78
N TRP A 125 4.12 -35.81 14.07
CA TRP A 125 5.11 -34.83 13.62
C TRP A 125 6.26 -34.72 14.62
N LEU A 126 7.46 -35.09 14.19
CA LEU A 126 8.68 -34.96 15.00
C LEU A 126 9.62 -33.88 14.43
N PRO A 127 10.29 -33.09 15.29
CA PRO A 127 11.28 -32.12 14.86
C PRO A 127 12.59 -32.79 14.47
N GLU A 128 13.34 -32.14 13.59
CA GLU A 128 14.73 -32.49 13.29
C GLU A 128 15.56 -32.67 14.58
N GLY A 129 16.31 -33.77 14.63
CA GLY A 129 17.14 -34.15 15.77
C GLY A 129 16.43 -35.02 16.82
N ASP A 130 15.15 -35.35 16.64
CA ASP A 130 14.46 -36.31 17.51
C ASP A 130 15.01 -37.74 17.31
N GLU A 131 15.17 -38.49 18.41
CA GLU A 131 15.74 -39.85 18.41
C GLU A 131 14.87 -40.85 17.66
N ASN A 132 13.57 -40.58 17.52
CA ASN A 132 12.61 -41.46 16.86
C ASN A 132 12.49 -41.18 15.34
N LEU A 133 13.36 -40.33 14.78
CA LEU A 133 13.39 -40.09 13.34
C LEU A 133 14.02 -41.27 12.57
N PRO A 134 13.49 -41.61 11.37
CA PRO A 134 14.14 -42.55 10.47
C PRO A 134 15.57 -42.13 10.10
N GLN A 135 16.45 -43.11 9.86
CA GLN A 135 17.84 -42.85 9.46
C GLN A 135 17.97 -42.09 8.14
N THR A 136 17.00 -42.25 7.23
CA THR A 136 16.95 -41.53 5.96
C THR A 136 15.76 -40.58 5.97
N LEU A 137 16.04 -39.28 5.94
CA LEU A 137 15.04 -38.23 5.88
C LEU A 137 14.92 -37.68 4.46
N PRO A 138 13.72 -37.23 4.04
CA PRO A 138 13.56 -36.54 2.76
C PRO A 138 14.38 -35.25 2.75
N VAL A 139 15.03 -34.98 1.61
CA VAL A 139 15.87 -33.77 1.42
C VAL A 139 15.06 -32.49 1.61
N ILE A 140 13.80 -32.50 1.17
CA ILE A 140 12.84 -31.43 1.42
C ILE A 140 11.99 -31.83 2.62
N ALA A 141 12.11 -31.07 3.71
CA ALA A 141 11.26 -31.26 4.87
C ALA A 141 9.78 -31.12 4.48
N PRO A 142 8.89 -32.05 4.87
CA PRO A 142 7.46 -31.94 4.57
C PRO A 142 6.81 -30.71 5.23
N LYS A 143 7.44 -30.18 6.29
CA LYS A 143 7.01 -29.01 7.02
C LYS A 143 8.20 -28.37 7.74
N LYS A 144 8.18 -27.05 7.91
CA LYS A 144 9.10 -26.32 8.79
C LYS A 144 8.29 -25.57 9.84
N SER A 145 8.69 -25.68 11.09
CA SER A 145 8.19 -24.86 12.20
C SER A 145 9.01 -23.58 12.29
N LEU A 146 8.33 -22.45 12.42
CA LEU A 146 8.92 -21.12 12.51
C LEU A 146 8.60 -20.48 13.85
N ARG A 147 9.59 -19.84 14.45
CA ARG A 147 9.41 -18.88 15.54
C ARG A 147 10.13 -17.59 15.18
N ILE A 148 9.38 -16.57 14.81
CA ILE A 148 9.92 -15.25 14.45
C ILE A 148 9.80 -14.36 15.67
N SER A 149 10.88 -13.72 16.07
CA SER A 149 10.96 -12.82 17.21
C SER A 149 11.48 -11.46 16.80
N VAL A 150 10.83 -10.41 17.29
CA VAL A 150 11.27 -9.03 17.13
C VAL A 150 11.46 -8.43 18.52
N ALA A 151 12.63 -7.88 18.78
CA ALA A 151 12.97 -7.22 20.04
C ALA A 151 13.27 -5.73 19.82
N TRP A 152 12.99 -4.90 20.83
CA TRP A 152 13.27 -3.46 20.81
C TRP A 152 13.51 -2.95 22.23
N GLN A 153 14.10 -1.77 22.35
CA GLN A 153 14.23 -1.08 23.64
C GLN A 153 13.08 -0.11 23.83
N ASP A 154 12.49 -0.12 25.02
CA ASP A 154 11.51 0.89 25.41
C ASP A 154 12.19 2.20 25.86
N GLN A 155 11.36 3.20 26.15
CA GLN A 155 11.77 4.51 26.66
C GLN A 155 12.50 4.48 28.04
N SER A 156 12.49 3.35 28.74
CA SER A 156 13.23 3.12 29.99
C SER A 156 14.57 2.40 29.76
N GLY A 157 14.83 1.95 28.52
CA GLY A 157 15.98 1.12 28.15
C GLY A 157 15.76 -0.38 28.37
N ASP A 158 14.55 -0.79 28.74
CA ASP A 158 14.22 -2.21 28.92
C ASP A 158 14.01 -2.88 27.57
N THR A 159 14.58 -4.08 27.41
CA THR A 159 14.39 -4.86 26.17
C THR A 159 13.06 -5.59 26.22
N LEU A 160 12.16 -5.23 25.31
CA LEU A 160 10.90 -5.91 25.08
C LEU A 160 11.00 -6.79 23.83
N SER A 161 10.16 -7.82 23.73
CA SER A 161 10.07 -8.63 22.53
C SER A 161 8.67 -9.17 22.29
N VAL A 162 8.39 -9.49 21.03
CA VAL A 162 7.23 -10.23 20.61
C VAL A 162 7.68 -11.40 19.74
N ALA A 163 6.95 -12.51 19.78
CA ALA A 163 7.22 -13.64 18.92
C ALA A 163 5.93 -14.21 18.33
N ILE A 164 5.98 -14.54 17.04
CA ILE A 164 4.93 -15.28 16.35
C ILE A 164 5.44 -16.69 16.03
N ASN A 165 4.59 -17.69 16.27
CA ASN A 165 4.87 -19.07 15.90
C ASN A 165 4.05 -19.42 14.67
N SER A 166 4.66 -20.05 13.67
CA SER A 166 3.96 -20.46 12.45
C SER A 166 4.55 -21.74 11.87
N GLN A 167 3.96 -22.23 10.79
CA GLN A 167 4.44 -23.37 10.03
C GLN A 167 4.39 -23.05 8.54
N ILE A 168 5.33 -23.59 7.78
CA ILE A 168 5.37 -23.50 6.31
C ILE A 168 5.55 -24.89 5.71
N THR A 169 4.82 -25.16 4.64
CA THR A 169 4.86 -26.41 3.88
C THR A 169 5.54 -26.16 2.53
N PRO A 170 6.09 -27.20 1.86
CA PRO A 170 6.76 -27.08 0.57
C PRO A 170 5.74 -26.94 -0.59
N ILE A 171 4.82 -25.98 -0.47
CA ILE A 171 3.86 -25.62 -1.51
C ILE A 171 4.19 -24.19 -1.94
N PRO A 172 4.80 -23.99 -3.13
CA PRO A 172 5.08 -22.65 -3.64
C PRO A 172 3.79 -21.85 -3.73
N PHE A 173 3.86 -20.56 -3.38
CA PHE A 173 2.68 -19.69 -3.35
C PHE A 173 1.89 -19.73 -4.66
N ALA A 174 2.59 -19.68 -5.80
CA ALA A 174 2.07 -19.81 -7.16
C ALA A 174 1.19 -21.05 -7.42
N ARG A 175 1.37 -22.13 -6.65
CA ARG A 175 0.69 -23.42 -6.85
C ARG A 175 -0.33 -23.74 -5.76
N SER A 176 -0.50 -22.86 -4.78
CA SER A 176 -1.43 -23.06 -3.65
C SER A 176 -2.88 -23.24 -4.09
N GLN A 177 -3.31 -22.56 -5.17
CA GLN A 177 -4.64 -22.69 -5.76
C GLN A 177 -4.96 -24.10 -6.32
N HIS A 178 -3.93 -24.90 -6.63
CA HIS A 178 -4.09 -26.26 -7.17
C HIS A 178 -4.13 -27.34 -6.09
N VAL A 179 -4.09 -26.95 -4.81
CA VAL A 179 -4.16 -27.90 -3.70
C VAL A 179 -5.59 -28.44 -3.59
N ILE A 180 -5.79 -29.67 -4.06
CA ILE A 180 -7.04 -30.41 -3.93
C ILE A 180 -6.88 -31.43 -2.81
N ASN A 181 -7.78 -31.42 -1.83
CA ASN A 181 -7.82 -32.48 -0.82
C ASN A 181 -8.57 -33.70 -1.38
N SER A 182 -7.84 -34.65 -1.96
CA SER A 182 -8.40 -35.89 -2.49
C SER A 182 -8.90 -36.85 -1.40
N ASN A 183 -8.43 -36.73 -0.16
CA ASN A 183 -8.76 -37.65 0.94
C ASN A 183 -10.14 -37.41 1.56
N MET A 184 -10.78 -36.27 1.27
CA MET A 184 -12.13 -35.96 1.77
C MET A 184 -13.26 -36.40 0.83
N GLY A 185 -12.96 -37.10 -0.28
CA GLY A 185 -13.98 -37.55 -1.24
C GLY A 185 -14.75 -36.42 -1.95
N ILE A 186 -14.33 -35.17 -1.73
CA ILE A 186 -14.93 -33.97 -2.27
C ILE A 186 -13.80 -33.17 -2.93
N ALA A 187 -13.78 -33.15 -4.26
CA ALA A 187 -12.91 -32.25 -5.02
C ALA A 187 -13.44 -30.81 -4.97
N ARG A 188 -13.52 -30.22 -3.77
CA ARG A 188 -13.82 -28.80 -3.61
C ARG A 188 -12.51 -28.04 -3.50
N ARG A 189 -12.38 -27.00 -4.32
CA ARG A 189 -11.36 -25.96 -4.13
C ARG A 189 -11.57 -25.32 -2.75
N LEU A 190 -10.49 -24.96 -2.07
CA LEU A 190 -10.57 -24.15 -0.85
C LEU A 190 -11.15 -22.79 -1.24
N GLN A 191 -12.29 -22.44 -0.67
CA GLN A 191 -12.89 -21.10 -0.83
C GLN A 191 -12.37 -20.21 0.28
N VAL A 192 -12.02 -18.98 -0.07
CA VAL A 192 -11.64 -17.95 0.91
C VAL A 192 -12.82 -17.01 1.03
N LEU A 193 -13.59 -17.14 2.11
CA LEU A 193 -14.66 -16.20 2.40
C LEU A 193 -14.07 -14.81 2.66
N PHE A 194 -14.79 -13.81 2.19
CA PHE A 194 -14.46 -12.40 2.35
C PHE A 194 -15.59 -11.71 3.08
N GLU A 195 -15.24 -11.04 4.17
CA GLU A 195 -16.12 -10.11 4.85
C GLU A 195 -15.71 -8.69 4.44
N PRO A 196 -16.53 -7.98 3.65
CA PRO A 196 -16.24 -6.61 3.27
C PRO A 196 -16.11 -5.73 4.50
N THR A 197 -15.17 -4.79 4.45
CA THR A 197 -15.10 -3.74 5.46
C THR A 197 -16.37 -2.88 5.38
N ASN A 198 -16.97 -2.63 6.55
CA ASN A 198 -18.13 -1.77 6.70
C ASN A 198 -17.72 -0.38 7.23
N ASN A 199 -16.61 0.15 6.74
CA ASN A 199 -16.18 1.53 7.02
C ASN A 199 -16.52 2.43 5.81
N ASP A 200 -16.37 3.75 5.99
CA ASP A 200 -16.59 4.75 4.93
C ASP A 200 -15.32 5.09 4.15
N ILE A 201 -14.28 4.26 4.33
CA ILE A 201 -12.95 4.46 3.72
C ILE A 201 -12.70 3.39 2.64
N ASP A 202 -12.87 2.13 3.02
CA ASP A 202 -12.68 0.96 2.19
C ASP A 202 -14.06 0.37 1.89
N PHE A 203 -14.68 0.76 0.77
CA PHE A 203 -16.00 0.26 0.38
C PHE A 203 -15.96 -0.54 -0.93
N LEU A 204 -17.00 -1.35 -1.13
CA LEU A 204 -17.14 -2.17 -2.34
C LEU A 204 -17.63 -1.34 -3.52
N HIS A 205 -16.92 -1.46 -4.64
CA HIS A 205 -17.43 -1.10 -5.96
C HIS A 205 -18.04 -2.32 -6.62
N ARG A 206 -19.36 -2.28 -6.86
CA ARG A 206 -20.05 -3.32 -7.63
C ARG A 206 -19.72 -3.18 -9.11
N LEU A 207 -19.10 -4.21 -9.67
CA LEU A 207 -18.73 -4.26 -11.08
C LEU A 207 -19.85 -4.86 -11.93
N THR A 208 -20.47 -5.93 -11.41
CA THR A 208 -21.65 -6.59 -11.98
C THR A 208 -22.61 -6.99 -10.86
N SER A 209 -23.66 -7.74 -11.17
CA SER A 209 -24.55 -8.32 -10.14
C SER A 209 -23.85 -9.34 -9.24
N GLU A 210 -22.74 -9.93 -9.69
CA GLU A 210 -22.04 -11.00 -8.98
C GLU A 210 -20.60 -10.65 -8.63
N GLN A 211 -20.02 -9.59 -9.20
CA GLN A 211 -18.61 -9.23 -8.99
C GLN A 211 -18.47 -7.84 -8.39
N ALA A 212 -17.53 -7.72 -7.46
CA ALA A 212 -17.16 -6.45 -6.85
C ALA A 212 -15.65 -6.39 -6.59
N VAL A 213 -15.14 -5.19 -6.37
CA VAL A 213 -13.78 -4.94 -5.88
C VAL A 213 -13.83 -4.02 -4.66
N GLN A 214 -12.88 -4.21 -3.75
CA GLN A 214 -12.67 -3.34 -2.60
C GLN A 214 -11.16 -3.12 -2.44
N SER A 215 -10.75 -1.87 -2.61
CA SER A 215 -9.41 -1.45 -2.22
C SER A 215 -9.33 -1.33 -0.70
N THR A 216 -8.16 -1.61 -0.16
CA THR A 216 -7.85 -1.28 1.24
C THR A 216 -7.06 0.01 1.27
N THR A 217 -7.22 0.76 2.35
CA THR A 217 -6.44 1.95 2.63
C THR A 217 -4.94 1.66 2.49
N PRO A 218 -4.18 2.47 1.73
CA PRO A 218 -2.78 2.17 1.46
C PRO A 218 -1.93 2.13 2.73
N THR A 219 -1.00 1.18 2.77
CA THR A 219 0.06 1.17 3.78
C THR A 219 1.19 2.06 3.28
N ILE A 220 1.71 2.92 4.14
CA ILE A 220 2.77 3.87 3.79
C ILE A 220 3.98 3.54 4.65
N ASP A 221 5.13 3.37 4.02
CA ASP A 221 6.41 3.16 4.68
C ASP A 221 7.39 4.26 4.26
N VAL A 222 8.11 4.83 5.22
CA VAL A 222 9.05 5.94 4.99
C VAL A 222 10.44 5.55 5.45
N VAL A 223 11.30 5.24 4.48
CA VAL A 223 12.70 4.86 4.68
C VAL A 223 13.58 6.02 4.23
N ASN A 224 14.27 6.68 5.15
CA ASN A 224 15.16 7.82 4.87
C ASN A 224 14.54 8.91 3.99
N SER A 225 13.33 9.33 4.33
CA SER A 225 12.53 10.31 3.57
C SER A 225 12.06 9.84 2.19
N LYS A 226 12.24 8.56 1.84
CA LYS A 226 11.67 7.92 0.65
C LYS A 226 10.42 7.19 1.04
N VAL A 227 9.35 7.45 0.30
CA VAL A 227 8.05 6.85 0.53
C VAL A 227 7.93 5.60 -0.34
N ALA A 228 7.50 4.51 0.28
CA ALA A 228 7.00 3.33 -0.36
C ALA A 228 5.54 3.15 0.03
N ILE A 229 4.67 2.86 -0.94
CA ILE A 229 3.26 2.61 -0.68
C ILE A 229 2.87 1.21 -1.15
N GLU A 230 2.10 0.51 -0.32
CA GLU A 230 1.48 -0.76 -0.68
C GLU A 230 -0.03 -0.55 -0.88
N ILE A 231 -0.50 -0.92 -2.07
CA ILE A 231 -1.92 -0.87 -2.46
C ILE A 231 -2.39 -2.31 -2.59
N GLU A 232 -3.41 -2.68 -1.82
CA GLU A 232 -4.10 -3.96 -1.95
C GLU A 232 -5.53 -3.72 -2.45
N GLN A 233 -5.94 -4.50 -3.45
CA GLN A 233 -7.32 -4.55 -3.92
C GLN A 233 -7.81 -5.99 -3.96
N ASN A 234 -8.94 -6.23 -3.29
CA ASN A 234 -9.61 -7.51 -3.24
C ASN A 234 -10.69 -7.57 -4.31
N ARG A 235 -10.61 -8.56 -5.21
CA ARG A 235 -11.69 -8.90 -6.13
C ARG A 235 -12.50 -10.03 -5.54
N VAL A 236 -13.82 -9.87 -5.55
CA VAL A 236 -14.74 -10.79 -4.89
C VAL A 236 -15.90 -11.18 -5.81
N GLU A 237 -16.41 -12.39 -5.60
CA GLU A 237 -17.62 -12.91 -6.23
C GLU A 237 -18.69 -13.16 -5.18
N LEU A 238 -19.92 -12.74 -5.43
CA LEU A 238 -21.06 -12.90 -4.53
C LEU A 238 -21.57 -14.35 -4.58
N ILE A 239 -21.44 -15.05 -3.46
CA ILE A 239 -22.03 -16.37 -3.23
C ILE A 239 -23.06 -16.21 -2.12
N LEU A 240 -24.27 -15.82 -2.51
CA LEU A 240 -25.34 -15.38 -1.59
C LEU A 240 -25.43 -16.25 -0.32
N PRO A 241 -25.35 -15.65 0.89
CA PRO A 241 -25.27 -14.20 1.18
C PRO A 241 -23.84 -13.65 1.34
N GLU A 242 -22.81 -14.44 1.07
CA GLU A 242 -21.40 -14.16 1.38
C GLU A 242 -20.60 -13.75 0.13
N TYR A 243 -19.40 -13.24 0.32
CA TYR A 243 -18.45 -13.02 -0.78
C TYR A 243 -17.33 -14.06 -0.74
N GLU A 244 -16.95 -14.62 -1.88
CA GLU A 244 -15.72 -15.38 -2.07
C GLU A 244 -14.64 -14.43 -2.61
N LYS A 245 -13.49 -14.36 -1.94
CA LYS A 245 -12.30 -13.67 -2.46
C LYS A 245 -11.74 -14.50 -3.61
N VAL A 246 -11.78 -13.95 -4.82
CA VAL A 246 -11.31 -14.63 -6.04
C VAL A 246 -9.91 -14.22 -6.45
N GLN A 247 -9.50 -12.99 -6.12
CA GLN A 247 -8.18 -12.48 -6.45
C GLN A 247 -7.78 -11.36 -5.48
N VAL A 248 -6.48 -11.28 -5.20
CA VAL A 248 -5.86 -10.17 -4.48
C VAL A 248 -4.82 -9.55 -5.40
N ASP A 249 -4.99 -8.27 -5.69
CA ASP A 249 -4.01 -7.49 -6.44
C ASP A 249 -3.21 -6.64 -5.46
N ASN A 250 -1.94 -7.00 -5.29
CA ASN A 250 -1.00 -6.23 -4.47
C ASN A 250 -0.03 -5.47 -5.36
N GLN A 251 0.15 -4.20 -5.03
CA GLN A 251 1.09 -3.32 -5.70
C GLN A 251 1.96 -2.62 -4.68
N LEU A 252 3.20 -2.39 -5.08
CA LEU A 252 4.16 -1.62 -4.31
C LEU A 252 4.70 -0.52 -5.21
N VAL A 253 4.59 0.73 -4.78
CA VAL A 253 5.19 1.87 -5.48
C VAL A 253 6.30 2.44 -4.60
N VAL A 254 7.51 2.57 -5.12
CA VAL A 254 8.69 3.02 -4.36
C VAL A 254 9.34 4.22 -5.02
N GLY A 255 9.64 5.25 -4.23
CA GLY A 255 10.53 6.33 -4.63
C GLY A 255 12.00 5.98 -4.40
N CYS A 256 12.83 6.19 -5.42
CA CYS A 256 14.23 5.79 -5.43
C CYS A 256 15.16 6.89 -5.94
N GLU A 257 16.37 6.90 -5.43
CA GLU A 257 17.53 7.62 -5.93
C GLU A 257 18.48 6.65 -6.61
N CYS A 258 18.81 6.95 -7.85
CA CYS A 258 19.57 6.10 -8.72
C CYS A 258 20.80 6.84 -9.26
N ARG A 259 21.76 6.08 -9.74
CA ARG A 259 22.91 6.58 -10.51
C ARG A 259 23.03 5.82 -11.82
N LEU A 260 23.16 6.53 -12.94
CA LEU A 260 23.32 5.90 -14.24
C LEU A 260 24.55 5.00 -14.28
N SER A 261 24.42 3.87 -14.96
CA SER A 261 25.47 2.88 -15.17
C SER A 261 25.51 2.48 -16.65
N PRO A 262 26.57 1.79 -17.11
CA PRO A 262 26.64 1.33 -18.50
C PRO A 262 25.43 0.47 -18.86
N SER A 263 24.95 0.61 -20.10
CA SER A 263 23.86 -0.22 -20.61
C SER A 263 24.14 -1.71 -20.40
N GLY A 264 23.08 -2.46 -20.12
CA GLY A 264 23.18 -3.86 -19.81
C GLY A 264 21.83 -4.55 -19.90
N LEU A 265 21.76 -5.77 -19.36
CA LEU A 265 20.52 -6.51 -19.25
C LEU A 265 19.62 -5.84 -18.19
N GLY A 266 18.42 -5.46 -18.62
CA GLY A 266 17.31 -5.06 -17.76
C GLY A 266 16.01 -5.63 -18.30
N LYS A 267 14.94 -5.58 -17.52
CA LYS A 267 13.63 -6.13 -17.94
C LYS A 267 12.69 -5.07 -18.49
N THR A 268 11.85 -5.41 -19.45
CA THR A 268 10.65 -4.59 -19.78
C THR A 268 9.63 -4.68 -18.64
N PRO A 269 8.59 -3.82 -18.57
CA PRO A 269 7.57 -3.98 -17.54
C PRO A 269 6.81 -5.29 -17.68
N ALA A 270 6.29 -5.77 -16.55
CA ALA A 270 5.14 -6.65 -16.51
C ALA A 270 3.88 -5.87 -16.93
N MET A 271 3.08 -6.46 -17.80
CA MET A 271 1.93 -5.83 -18.44
C MET A 271 0.70 -6.75 -18.39
N PRO A 272 -0.52 -6.23 -18.18
CA PRO A 272 -1.73 -6.99 -18.41
C PRO A 272 -1.85 -7.35 -19.90
N VAL A 273 -2.23 -8.59 -20.18
CA VAL A 273 -2.51 -9.10 -21.54
C VAL A 273 -3.79 -9.91 -21.49
N LEU A 274 -4.68 -9.72 -22.47
CA LEU A 274 -5.90 -10.50 -22.58
C LEU A 274 -5.60 -11.93 -23.03
N GLN A 275 -5.90 -12.92 -22.18
CA GLN A 275 -5.77 -14.34 -22.47
C GLN A 275 -7.03 -15.09 -22.04
N GLY A 276 -7.68 -15.78 -22.98
CA GLY A 276 -8.89 -16.56 -22.67
C GLY A 276 -10.06 -15.72 -22.13
N GLY A 277 -10.18 -14.46 -22.55
CA GLY A 277 -11.24 -13.55 -22.12
C GLY A 277 -11.01 -12.89 -20.75
N ARG A 278 -9.81 -13.00 -20.17
CA ARG A 278 -9.43 -12.34 -18.91
C ARG A 278 -8.05 -11.72 -19.04
N PHE A 279 -7.79 -10.64 -18.31
CA PHE A 279 -6.44 -10.08 -18.22
C PHE A 279 -5.59 -10.91 -17.27
N VAL A 280 -4.41 -11.32 -17.75
CA VAL A 280 -3.36 -11.93 -16.95
C VAL A 280 -2.12 -11.05 -17.02
N THR A 281 -1.34 -11.00 -15.94
CA THR A 281 -0.12 -10.19 -15.93
C THR A 281 1.01 -10.99 -16.60
N GLN A 282 1.41 -10.58 -17.79
CA GLN A 282 2.58 -11.13 -18.47
C GLN A 282 3.85 -10.48 -17.91
N GLN A 283 4.81 -11.30 -17.48
CA GLN A 283 6.08 -10.80 -16.95
C GLN A 283 6.93 -10.13 -18.05
N GLY A 284 7.74 -9.17 -17.61
CA GLY A 284 8.74 -8.50 -18.45
C GLY A 284 9.80 -9.44 -19.01
N ARG A 285 10.35 -9.08 -20.18
CA ARG A 285 11.43 -9.80 -20.86
C ARG A 285 12.76 -9.07 -20.71
N GLU A 286 13.86 -9.82 -20.73
CA GLU A 286 15.20 -9.23 -20.73
C GLU A 286 15.52 -8.58 -22.07
N VAL A 287 16.06 -7.36 -22.01
CA VAL A 287 16.51 -6.57 -23.15
C VAL A 287 17.78 -5.81 -22.78
N ILE A 288 18.58 -5.43 -23.78
CA ILE A 288 19.73 -4.56 -23.57
C ILE A 288 19.26 -3.10 -23.63
N LYS A 289 19.46 -2.35 -22.55
CA LYS A 289 19.01 -0.96 -22.44
C LYS A 289 19.85 -0.17 -21.44
N GLY A 290 19.56 1.13 -21.32
CA GLY A 290 20.05 1.95 -20.22
C GLY A 290 19.67 1.32 -18.88
N LYS A 291 20.51 1.53 -17.86
CA LYS A 291 20.25 1.07 -16.50
C LYS A 291 20.96 1.95 -15.49
N GLY A 292 20.48 1.92 -14.26
CA GLY A 292 21.11 2.53 -13.10
C GLY A 292 21.44 1.52 -12.01
N VAL A 293 22.07 2.03 -10.96
CA VAL A 293 22.29 1.35 -9.69
C VAL A 293 21.64 2.18 -8.59
N ALA A 294 21.07 1.50 -7.58
CA ALA A 294 20.49 2.23 -6.45
C ALA A 294 21.59 2.85 -5.58
N GLN A 295 21.29 4.03 -5.03
CA GLN A 295 22.06 4.57 -3.92
C GLN A 295 21.76 3.76 -2.64
N PRO A 296 22.69 3.67 -1.68
CA PRO A 296 22.49 2.91 -0.45
C PRO A 296 21.37 3.47 0.42
N GLU A 297 20.95 2.70 1.43
CA GLU A 297 19.99 3.13 2.47
C GLU A 297 18.58 3.51 1.93
N GLN A 298 18.08 2.74 0.97
CA GLN A 298 16.73 2.90 0.41
C GLN A 298 15.95 1.58 0.47
N HIS A 299 14.69 1.59 0.02
CA HIS A 299 13.91 0.36 -0.06
C HIS A 299 14.63 -0.68 -0.93
N THR A 300 14.59 -1.96 -0.51
CA THR A 300 15.23 -3.10 -1.20
C THR A 300 14.85 -3.25 -2.68
N ARG A 301 13.73 -2.67 -3.11
CA ARG A 301 13.23 -2.72 -4.49
C ARG A 301 13.85 -1.64 -5.38
N CYS A 302 14.59 -0.68 -4.81
CA CYS A 302 15.27 0.33 -5.57
C CYS A 302 16.38 -0.24 -6.46
N GLU A 303 17.03 -1.34 -6.07
CA GLU A 303 18.00 -2.02 -6.95
C GLU A 303 17.35 -2.48 -8.25
N GLN A 304 16.18 -3.13 -8.14
CA GLN A 304 15.45 -3.54 -9.32
C GLN A 304 14.90 -2.32 -10.08
N CYS A 305 14.35 -1.32 -9.37
CA CYS A 305 13.88 -0.04 -9.91
C CYS A 305 14.92 0.60 -10.83
N CYS A 306 16.11 0.89 -10.29
CA CYS A 306 17.17 1.56 -11.03
C CYS A 306 17.70 0.69 -12.19
N ASN A 307 17.77 -0.64 -12.03
CA ASN A 307 18.24 -1.53 -13.09
C ASN A 307 17.27 -1.62 -14.27
N ASP A 308 15.97 -1.73 -14.00
CA ASP A 308 14.97 -2.09 -15.01
C ASP A 308 14.14 -0.90 -15.51
N HIS A 309 13.90 0.16 -14.75
CA HIS A 309 12.97 1.24 -15.17
C HIS A 309 13.62 2.24 -16.14
N HIS A 310 13.87 1.74 -17.35
CA HIS A 310 14.44 2.45 -18.48
C HIS A 310 13.69 2.05 -19.73
N ASP A 311 13.33 3.02 -20.56
CA ASP A 311 12.66 2.78 -21.84
C ASP A 311 13.59 3.07 -23.02
N THR A 312 13.30 2.44 -24.16
CA THR A 312 14.00 2.67 -25.42
C THR A 312 12.99 2.94 -26.52
N SER A 313 13.45 3.46 -27.66
CA SER A 313 12.55 3.60 -28.82
C SER A 313 11.98 2.25 -29.28
N GLU A 314 12.68 1.14 -29.05
CA GLU A 314 12.17 -0.21 -29.34
C GLU A 314 11.06 -0.61 -28.37
N THR A 315 11.22 -0.41 -27.06
CA THR A 315 10.17 -0.73 -26.09
C THR A 315 8.90 0.06 -26.36
N VAL A 316 9.05 1.34 -26.73
CA VAL A 316 7.96 2.19 -27.22
C VAL A 316 7.27 1.63 -28.46
N ASN A 317 8.04 1.26 -29.50
CA ASN A 317 7.49 0.71 -30.74
C ASN A 317 6.72 -0.60 -30.52
N THR A 318 7.13 -1.40 -29.53
CA THR A 318 6.45 -2.65 -29.16
C THR A 318 5.37 -2.48 -28.09
N GLU A 319 5.07 -1.24 -27.70
CA GLU A 319 4.10 -0.90 -26.64
C GLU A 319 4.40 -1.58 -25.29
N ASN A 320 5.66 -1.95 -25.02
CA ASN A 320 6.09 -2.63 -23.80
C ASN A 320 7.11 -1.76 -23.04
N TYR A 321 6.64 -0.57 -22.64
CA TYR A 321 7.40 0.49 -21.97
C TYR A 321 6.78 0.81 -20.60
N TYR A 322 7.58 1.38 -19.69
CA TYR A 322 7.14 1.78 -18.35
C TYR A 322 6.29 3.05 -18.41
N ARG A 323 6.79 4.07 -19.11
CA ARG A 323 6.12 5.37 -19.26
C ARG A 323 6.45 6.01 -20.61
N LEU A 324 5.46 6.72 -21.17
CA LEU A 324 5.66 7.60 -22.32
C LEU A 324 5.61 9.07 -21.88
N GLU A 325 6.55 9.86 -22.40
CA GLU A 325 6.54 11.31 -22.28
C GLU A 325 6.41 11.90 -23.69
N SER A 326 5.23 12.44 -24.01
CA SER A 326 4.93 13.02 -25.34
C SER A 326 5.20 12.05 -26.51
N GLY A 327 4.83 10.77 -26.35
CA GLY A 327 5.00 9.73 -27.37
C GLY A 327 6.44 9.21 -27.52
N ARG A 328 7.34 9.57 -26.61
CA ARG A 328 8.73 9.08 -26.57
C ARG A 328 9.00 8.34 -25.26
N ALA A 329 10.05 7.52 -25.27
CA ALA A 329 10.57 6.89 -24.05
C ALA A 329 10.82 7.98 -23.00
N HIS A 330 10.39 7.74 -21.76
CA HIS A 330 10.61 8.69 -20.68
C HIS A 330 12.10 8.86 -20.41
N GLU A 331 12.46 10.04 -19.91
CA GLU A 331 13.85 10.39 -19.62
C GLU A 331 14.08 10.57 -18.11
N HIS A 332 15.32 10.38 -17.69
CA HIS A 332 15.72 10.42 -16.28
C HIS A 332 16.31 11.78 -15.89
N TYR A 333 15.91 12.29 -14.73
CA TYR A 333 16.32 13.62 -14.27
C TYR A 333 16.72 13.61 -12.80
N ASN A 334 17.71 14.44 -12.47
CA ASN A 334 17.94 14.93 -11.12
C ASN A 334 17.15 16.23 -10.92
N ARG A 335 16.16 16.18 -10.03
CA ARG A 335 15.40 17.34 -9.58
C ARG A 335 16.18 18.09 -8.51
N ILE A 336 16.65 19.29 -8.86
CA ILE A 336 17.40 20.17 -7.96
C ILE A 336 16.46 21.08 -7.17
N SER A 337 15.36 21.52 -7.78
CA SER A 337 14.31 22.32 -7.13
C SER A 337 12.98 22.18 -7.88
N ALA A 338 11.93 22.91 -7.44
CA ALA A 338 10.56 22.77 -7.94
C ALA A 338 10.41 22.72 -9.46
N ASN A 339 11.20 23.51 -10.19
CA ASN A 339 11.12 23.61 -11.65
C ASN A 339 12.50 23.51 -12.31
N LEU A 340 13.49 22.95 -11.61
CA LEU A 340 14.85 22.81 -12.13
C LEU A 340 15.25 21.33 -12.16
N PHE A 341 15.42 20.83 -13.37
CA PHE A 341 15.73 19.43 -13.67
C PHE A 341 17.02 19.37 -14.48
N ILE A 342 17.95 18.53 -14.05
CA ILE A 342 19.15 18.20 -14.80
C ILE A 342 18.96 16.79 -15.35
N LYS A 343 18.90 16.65 -16.67
CA LYS A 343 18.78 15.34 -17.30
C LYS A 343 20.04 14.52 -17.01
N ALA A 344 19.86 13.28 -16.57
CA ALA A 344 20.95 12.33 -16.40
C ALA A 344 21.30 11.73 -17.78
N ILE A 345 22.57 11.80 -18.18
CA ILE A 345 23.02 11.41 -19.52
C ILE A 345 24.26 10.51 -19.45
N ASN A 346 25.19 10.84 -18.56
CA ASN A 346 26.47 10.17 -18.45
C ASN A 346 26.43 9.11 -17.35
N GLU A 347 27.27 8.09 -17.49
CA GLU A 347 27.54 7.17 -16.39
C GLU A 347 27.96 7.96 -15.14
N GLY A 348 27.36 7.63 -14.01
CA GLY A 348 27.60 8.34 -12.75
C GLY A 348 26.64 9.49 -12.47
N ASP A 349 25.84 9.94 -13.45
CA ASP A 349 24.84 10.98 -13.21
C ASP A 349 23.72 10.44 -12.30
N GLU A 350 23.36 11.22 -11.28
CA GLU A 350 22.27 10.90 -10.37
C GLU A 350 20.91 11.24 -10.98
N TYR A 351 19.88 10.50 -10.61
CA TYR A 351 18.49 10.77 -10.97
C TYR A 351 17.53 10.20 -9.93
N GLN A 352 16.33 10.75 -9.84
CA GLN A 352 15.25 10.15 -9.05
C GLN A 352 14.30 9.36 -9.95
N GLU A 353 13.75 8.27 -9.42
CA GLU A 353 12.82 7.40 -10.13
C GLU A 353 11.71 6.92 -9.21
N VAL A 354 10.52 6.65 -9.76
CA VAL A 354 9.41 6.04 -9.01
C VAL A 354 8.89 4.82 -9.75
N CYS A 355 9.14 3.64 -9.18
CA CYS A 355 8.79 2.38 -9.80
C CYS A 355 7.56 1.75 -9.15
N ARG A 356 6.68 1.22 -9.99
CA ARG A 356 5.59 0.33 -9.58
C ARG A 356 6.00 -1.12 -9.72
N PHE A 357 5.65 -1.91 -8.74
CA PHE A 357 5.74 -3.35 -8.71
C PHE A 357 4.35 -3.93 -8.52
N LYS A 358 4.04 -5.01 -9.24
CA LYS A 358 2.81 -5.79 -9.07
C LYS A 358 3.19 -7.19 -8.60
N GLN A 359 2.45 -7.71 -7.63
CA GLN A 359 2.63 -9.08 -7.19
C GLN A 359 2.02 -10.05 -8.21
N VAL A 360 2.84 -10.95 -8.75
CA VAL A 360 2.43 -12.04 -9.64
C VAL A 360 2.98 -13.33 -9.05
N ASP A 361 2.13 -14.33 -8.84
CA ASP A 361 2.53 -15.64 -8.30
C ASP A 361 3.25 -15.57 -6.93
N GLY A 362 3.00 -14.51 -6.16
CA GLY A 362 3.59 -14.26 -4.84
C GLY A 362 4.86 -13.39 -4.86
N PHE A 363 5.37 -13.01 -6.04
CA PHE A 363 6.58 -12.24 -6.21
C PHE A 363 6.30 -10.86 -6.79
N TYR A 364 7.04 -9.85 -6.35
CA TYR A 364 6.95 -8.51 -6.94
C TYR A 364 7.71 -8.48 -8.26
N HIS A 365 7.01 -8.11 -9.32
CA HIS A 365 7.56 -7.85 -10.64
C HIS A 365 7.35 -6.38 -10.97
N MET A 366 8.37 -5.72 -11.53
CA MET A 366 8.21 -4.33 -11.93
C MET A 366 7.18 -4.25 -13.06
N ALA A 367 6.16 -3.43 -12.88
CA ALA A 367 5.06 -3.24 -13.80
C ALA A 367 5.16 -1.85 -14.45
N SER A 368 4.40 -1.63 -15.52
CA SER A 368 4.29 -0.29 -16.09
C SER A 368 3.69 0.68 -15.07
N ASP A 369 3.97 1.96 -15.27
CA ASP A 369 3.35 3.02 -14.50
C ASP A 369 1.82 2.99 -14.62
N LEU A 370 1.14 3.41 -13.56
CA LEU A 370 -0.30 3.58 -13.56
C LEU A 370 -0.70 4.83 -14.34
N VAL A 371 -1.81 4.72 -15.06
CA VAL A 371 -2.48 5.86 -15.69
C VAL A 371 -3.40 6.50 -14.63
N SER A 372 -3.05 7.70 -14.18
CA SER A 372 -3.92 8.50 -13.29
C SER A 372 -5.06 9.10 -14.11
N LEU A 373 -6.32 8.86 -13.70
CA LEU A 373 -7.51 9.30 -14.41
C LEU A 373 -8.22 10.47 -13.72
N SER A 374 -8.31 10.46 -12.39
CA SER A 374 -8.99 11.50 -11.61
C SER A 374 -8.52 11.47 -10.17
N ILE A 375 -8.62 12.62 -9.50
CA ILE A 375 -8.63 12.73 -8.04
C ILE A 375 -9.96 13.36 -7.65
N THR A 376 -10.62 12.85 -6.61
CA THR A 376 -11.92 13.35 -6.16
C THR A 376 -11.92 13.53 -4.65
N GLU A 377 -12.29 14.73 -4.21
CA GLU A 377 -12.37 15.10 -2.79
C GLU A 377 -13.77 14.88 -2.22
N PHE A 378 -13.81 14.37 -0.99
CA PHE A 378 -15.03 14.06 -0.25
C PHE A 378 -14.91 14.48 1.20
N ASP A 379 -16.05 14.71 1.84
CA ASP A 379 -16.15 14.62 3.29
C ASP A 379 -15.98 13.16 3.73
N VAL A 380 -15.35 12.91 4.88
CA VAL A 380 -15.11 11.53 5.35
C VAL A 380 -16.40 10.74 5.61
N HIS A 381 -17.53 11.41 5.83
CA HIS A 381 -18.84 10.79 6.01
C HIS A 381 -19.64 10.69 4.70
N HIS A 382 -19.10 11.15 3.57
CA HIS A 382 -19.82 11.15 2.29
C HIS A 382 -20.31 9.75 1.90
N PHE A 383 -19.52 8.72 2.19
CA PHE A 383 -19.85 7.34 1.86
C PHE A 383 -20.70 6.62 2.90
N GLU A 384 -21.14 7.27 3.99
CA GLU A 384 -22.14 6.66 4.90
C GLU A 384 -23.46 6.37 4.16
N LEU A 385 -23.75 7.14 3.11
CA LEU A 385 -24.91 6.97 2.24
C LEU A 385 -24.61 5.99 1.09
N PRO A 386 -25.31 4.84 1.00
CA PRO A 386 -25.08 3.87 -0.08
C PRO A 386 -25.28 4.45 -1.49
N SER A 387 -26.20 5.40 -1.66
CA SER A 387 -26.42 6.08 -2.94
C SER A 387 -25.20 6.86 -3.43
N ASN A 388 -24.38 7.38 -2.51
CA ASN A 388 -23.16 8.09 -2.86
C ASN A 388 -22.05 7.12 -3.30
N ARG A 389 -21.98 5.93 -2.68
CA ARG A 389 -21.07 4.84 -3.11
C ARG A 389 -21.42 4.36 -4.52
N ASP A 390 -22.71 4.18 -4.80
CA ASP A 390 -23.18 3.78 -6.12
C ASP A 390 -22.89 4.88 -7.16
N ALA A 391 -23.17 6.16 -6.84
CA ALA A 391 -22.89 7.28 -7.74
C ALA A 391 -21.40 7.46 -8.04
N TYR A 392 -20.52 7.25 -7.07
CA TYR A 392 -19.08 7.29 -7.28
C TYR A 392 -18.58 6.10 -8.12
N THR A 393 -19.13 4.90 -7.90
CA THR A 393 -18.84 3.72 -8.74
C THR A 393 -19.25 3.96 -10.20
N ASP A 394 -20.42 4.56 -10.43
CA ASP A 394 -20.89 4.94 -11.76
C ASP A 394 -20.00 6.02 -12.40
N TYR A 395 -19.48 6.96 -11.62
CA TYR A 395 -18.51 7.95 -12.08
C TYR A 395 -17.18 7.31 -12.50
N ILE A 396 -16.64 6.37 -11.72
CA ILE A 396 -15.44 5.60 -12.07
C ILE A 396 -15.67 4.84 -13.39
N LYS A 397 -16.82 4.18 -13.54
CA LYS A 397 -17.17 3.46 -14.77
C LYS A 397 -17.21 4.40 -15.97
N GLN A 398 -17.78 5.59 -15.84
CA GLN A 398 -17.78 6.59 -16.91
C GLN A 398 -16.39 7.13 -17.24
N LEU A 399 -15.53 7.34 -16.22
CA LEU A 399 -14.13 7.74 -16.42
C LEU A 399 -13.34 6.70 -17.22
N LEU A 400 -13.44 5.43 -16.84
CA LEU A 400 -12.76 4.33 -17.51
C LEU A 400 -13.25 4.18 -18.95
N ALA A 401 -14.56 4.25 -19.17
CA ALA A 401 -15.13 4.21 -20.52
C ALA A 401 -14.61 5.39 -21.36
N ALA A 402 -14.66 6.62 -20.84
CA ALA A 402 -14.15 7.79 -21.55
C ALA A 402 -12.66 7.65 -21.92
N HIS A 403 -11.85 7.10 -21.01
CA HIS A 403 -10.43 6.84 -21.26
C HIS A 403 -10.21 5.80 -22.35
N ILE A 404 -10.86 4.63 -22.26
CA ILE A 404 -10.74 3.52 -23.22
C ILE A 404 -11.16 3.98 -24.63
N GLN A 405 -12.26 4.74 -24.72
CA GLN A 405 -12.81 5.21 -25.99
C GLN A 405 -12.14 6.50 -26.50
N SER A 406 -11.12 7.01 -25.80
CA SER A 406 -10.46 8.29 -26.12
C SER A 406 -11.45 9.47 -26.26
N ARG A 407 -12.48 9.50 -25.41
CA ARG A 407 -13.51 10.56 -25.34
C ARG A 407 -13.18 11.56 -24.23
N THR A 408 -13.89 12.68 -24.22
CA THR A 408 -13.79 13.65 -23.13
C THR A 408 -14.25 13.00 -21.82
N SER A 409 -13.48 13.21 -20.74
CA SER A 409 -13.84 12.75 -19.40
C SER A 409 -15.22 13.26 -18.98
N PRO A 410 -15.99 12.47 -18.19
CA PRO A 410 -17.24 12.92 -17.61
C PRO A 410 -17.07 14.19 -16.78
N ALA A 411 -18.16 14.94 -16.60
CA ALA A 411 -18.17 16.05 -15.67
C ALA A 411 -17.88 15.54 -14.24
N PRO A 412 -17.21 16.33 -13.38
CA PRO A 412 -16.96 15.93 -12.01
C PRO A 412 -18.26 15.59 -11.26
N LEU A 413 -18.19 14.63 -10.34
CA LEU A 413 -19.33 14.19 -9.55
C LEU A 413 -19.99 15.39 -8.83
N SER A 414 -21.30 15.57 -8.95
CA SER A 414 -22.01 16.66 -8.27
C SER A 414 -22.42 16.28 -6.84
N GLY A 415 -22.79 17.27 -6.01
CA GLY A 415 -23.42 17.01 -4.71
C GLY A 415 -22.46 16.62 -3.58
N ARG A 416 -21.16 16.90 -3.74
CA ARG A 416 -20.14 16.66 -2.70
C ARG A 416 -19.97 17.82 -1.71
N GLY A 417 -20.45 19.01 -2.04
CA GLY A 417 -20.27 20.20 -1.20
C GLY A 417 -20.88 20.04 0.20
N ILE A 418 -20.23 20.64 1.19
CA ILE A 418 -20.57 20.47 2.61
C ILE A 418 -20.79 21.81 3.31
N GLN A 419 -21.66 21.77 4.32
CA GLN A 419 -21.92 22.87 5.22
C GLN A 419 -21.41 22.52 6.60
N LEU A 420 -20.49 23.33 7.14
CA LEU A 420 -19.80 23.04 8.39
C LEU A 420 -19.87 24.23 9.34
N PRO A 421 -19.99 24.02 10.67
CA PRO A 421 -19.79 25.07 11.64
C PRO A 421 -18.29 25.38 11.80
N LEU A 422 -17.94 26.31 12.69
CA LEU A 422 -16.55 26.54 13.09
C LEU A 422 -15.98 25.32 13.83
N GLY A 423 -14.78 24.88 13.45
CA GLY A 423 -14.15 23.68 14.01
C GLY A 423 -13.10 23.05 13.11
N GLN A 424 -12.77 21.80 13.40
CA GLN A 424 -11.85 20.98 12.61
C GLN A 424 -12.60 19.79 12.03
N PHE A 425 -12.42 19.54 10.74
CA PHE A 425 -13.11 18.48 10.01
C PHE A 425 -12.15 17.80 9.04
N GLN A 426 -12.23 16.47 8.93
CA GLN A 426 -11.36 15.71 8.05
C GLN A 426 -12.00 15.59 6.66
N LEU A 427 -11.21 15.83 5.62
CA LEU A 427 -11.56 15.49 4.24
C LEU A 427 -10.82 14.23 3.80
N ALA A 428 -11.35 13.59 2.76
CA ALA A 428 -10.72 12.46 2.08
C ALA A 428 -10.55 12.77 0.59
N ALA A 429 -9.51 12.19 -0.02
CA ALA A 429 -9.31 12.21 -1.47
C ALA A 429 -9.06 10.80 -2.00
N TYR A 430 -9.71 10.48 -3.12
CA TYR A 430 -9.56 9.20 -3.81
C TYR A 430 -9.04 9.42 -5.22
N GLY A 431 -7.99 8.68 -5.58
CA GLY A 431 -7.37 8.68 -6.89
C GLY A 431 -7.79 7.43 -7.66
N VAL A 432 -8.29 7.63 -8.88
CA VAL A 432 -8.64 6.54 -9.79
C VAL A 432 -7.49 6.31 -10.76
N TYR A 433 -6.97 5.09 -10.76
CA TYR A 433 -5.86 4.66 -11.59
C TYR A 433 -6.26 3.46 -12.46
N MET A 434 -5.67 3.36 -13.65
CA MET A 434 -5.83 2.20 -14.53
C MET A 434 -4.46 1.65 -14.91
N GLU A 435 -4.31 0.33 -15.01
CA GLU A 435 -3.10 -0.21 -15.61
C GLU A 435 -3.03 0.14 -17.10
N ARG A 436 -1.83 0.43 -17.56
CA ARG A 436 -1.61 0.58 -19.00
C ARG A 436 -1.90 -0.75 -19.70
N LEU A 437 -2.61 -0.69 -20.82
CA LEU A 437 -2.91 -1.83 -21.67
C LEU A 437 -2.24 -1.66 -23.05
N TYR A 438 -2.12 -2.75 -23.79
CA TYR A 438 -1.76 -2.71 -25.21
C TYR A 438 -2.91 -2.13 -26.04
N SER A 439 -2.61 -1.50 -27.18
CA SER A 439 -3.63 -0.89 -28.05
C SER A 439 -4.68 -1.90 -28.52
N ASN A 440 -4.29 -3.15 -28.77
CA ASN A 440 -5.22 -4.22 -29.14
C ASN A 440 -6.18 -4.59 -28.00
N ASP A 441 -5.70 -4.55 -26.75
CA ASP A 441 -6.52 -4.85 -25.57
C ASP A 441 -7.49 -3.68 -25.27
N ILE A 442 -7.06 -2.43 -25.48
CA ILE A 442 -7.94 -1.25 -25.46
C ILE A 442 -9.03 -1.37 -26.51
N ALA A 443 -8.68 -1.73 -27.76
CA ALA A 443 -9.66 -1.89 -28.84
C ALA A 443 -10.69 -3.01 -28.55
N TYR A 444 -10.26 -4.09 -27.89
CA TYR A 444 -11.17 -5.14 -27.43
C TYR A 444 -12.17 -4.59 -26.39
N LEU A 445 -11.69 -3.86 -25.38
CA LEU A 445 -12.56 -3.23 -24.39
C LEU A 445 -13.51 -2.21 -25.01
N ASP A 446 -13.03 -1.39 -25.95
CA ASP A 446 -13.86 -0.43 -26.68
C ASP A 446 -15.00 -1.13 -27.43
N THR A 447 -14.71 -2.25 -28.11
CA THR A 447 -15.73 -3.07 -28.78
C THR A 447 -16.80 -3.54 -27.80
N LEU A 448 -16.43 -4.00 -26.60
CA LEU A 448 -17.40 -4.42 -25.58
C LEU A 448 -18.27 -3.25 -25.10
N ILE A 449 -17.69 -2.06 -24.95
CA ILE A 449 -18.43 -0.84 -24.56
C ILE A 449 -19.41 -0.44 -25.67
N GLU A 450 -18.99 -0.45 -26.93
CA GLU A 450 -19.85 -0.14 -28.09
C GLU A 450 -21.01 -1.13 -28.26
N ASP A 451 -20.76 -2.41 -27.96
CA ASP A 451 -21.76 -3.48 -28.00
C ASP A 451 -22.74 -3.43 -26.80
N GLY A 452 -22.50 -2.54 -25.82
CA GLY A 452 -23.30 -2.44 -24.59
C GLY A 452 -23.11 -3.63 -23.64
N ASN A 453 -21.98 -4.32 -23.72
CA ASN A 453 -21.66 -5.43 -22.83
C ASN A 453 -21.12 -4.93 -21.50
N GLU A 454 -22.00 -4.83 -20.50
CA GLU A 454 -21.71 -4.34 -19.15
C GLU A 454 -20.56 -5.09 -18.42
N ASP A 455 -20.20 -6.32 -18.84
CA ASP A 455 -19.11 -7.09 -18.23
C ASP A 455 -17.73 -6.46 -18.45
N TRP A 456 -17.58 -5.53 -19.41
CA TRP A 456 -16.32 -4.84 -19.67
C TRP A 456 -15.74 -4.22 -18.40
N PHE A 457 -16.60 -3.65 -17.54
CA PHE A 457 -16.17 -2.98 -16.31
C PHE A 457 -15.50 -3.96 -15.35
N SER A 458 -15.92 -5.23 -15.35
CA SER A 458 -15.34 -6.29 -14.53
C SER A 458 -13.96 -6.77 -15.02
N LEU A 459 -13.61 -6.48 -16.27
CA LEU A 459 -12.36 -6.87 -16.92
C LEU A 459 -11.26 -5.82 -16.76
N VAL A 460 -11.61 -4.54 -16.68
CA VAL A 460 -10.64 -3.45 -16.65
C VAL A 460 -9.81 -3.49 -15.37
N PRO A 461 -8.47 -3.53 -15.46
CA PRO A 461 -7.61 -3.51 -14.28
C PRO A 461 -7.44 -2.06 -13.78
N PHE A 462 -8.36 -1.64 -12.90
CA PHE A 462 -8.34 -0.31 -12.28
C PHE A 462 -8.22 -0.40 -10.75
N TYR A 463 -7.80 0.72 -10.15
CA TYR A 463 -7.59 0.89 -8.72
C TYR A 463 -8.19 2.21 -8.24
N ASP A 464 -9.05 2.14 -7.23
CA ASP A 464 -9.49 3.31 -6.46
C ASP A 464 -8.67 3.38 -5.18
N VAL A 465 -7.86 4.43 -5.03
CA VAL A 465 -6.83 4.51 -3.99
C VAL A 465 -7.13 5.71 -3.10
N ASN A 466 -7.25 5.49 -1.79
CA ASN A 466 -7.30 6.62 -0.85
C ASN A 466 -5.94 7.32 -0.84
N VAL A 467 -5.90 8.52 -1.41
CA VAL A 467 -4.70 9.35 -1.56
C VAL A 467 -4.71 10.54 -0.60
N THR A 468 -5.58 10.55 0.41
CA THR A 468 -5.71 11.65 1.38
C THR A 468 -4.35 12.01 1.99
N LEU A 469 -3.58 10.99 2.39
CA LEU A 469 -2.27 11.16 3.01
C LEU A 469 -1.13 11.39 2.00
N LEU A 470 -1.40 11.28 0.71
CA LEU A 470 -0.40 11.34 -0.38
C LEU A 470 -0.54 12.62 -1.21
N ALA A 471 -1.75 13.18 -1.28
CA ALA A 471 -2.05 14.36 -2.08
C ALA A 471 -1.63 15.66 -1.40
N ASP A 472 -1.33 16.66 -2.22
CA ASP A 472 -1.11 18.03 -1.80
C ASP A 472 -2.42 18.80 -1.77
N TRP A 473 -2.76 19.32 -0.59
CA TRP A 473 -4.03 19.98 -0.36
C TRP A 473 -3.89 21.50 -0.42
N HIS A 474 -4.93 22.15 -0.95
CA HIS A 474 -5.02 23.59 -0.99
C HIS A 474 -6.46 24.07 -0.83
N SER A 475 -6.64 25.24 -0.21
CA SER A 475 -7.92 25.92 -0.08
C SER A 475 -7.88 27.23 -0.84
N SER A 476 -8.97 27.54 -1.55
CA SER A 476 -9.11 28.78 -2.32
C SER A 476 -9.19 30.03 -1.44
N ASP A 477 -9.64 29.87 -0.19
CA ASP A 477 -9.68 30.90 0.85
C ASP A 477 -9.23 30.35 2.21
N ASN A 478 -7.94 30.54 2.50
CA ASN A 478 -7.32 30.16 3.77
C ASN A 478 -7.75 31.03 4.96
N GLN A 479 -8.49 32.13 4.75
CA GLN A 479 -9.03 32.93 5.86
C GLN A 479 -10.31 32.32 6.43
N SER A 480 -11.18 31.80 5.57
CA SER A 480 -12.41 31.09 5.99
C SER A 480 -12.16 29.61 6.29
N VAL A 481 -11.42 28.91 5.43
CA VAL A 481 -11.12 27.49 5.56
C VAL A 481 -9.62 27.26 5.38
N ASN A 482 -8.89 27.12 6.48
CA ASN A 482 -7.49 26.72 6.43
C ASN A 482 -7.41 25.20 6.23
N ILE A 483 -6.38 24.70 5.55
CA ILE A 483 -6.14 23.26 5.41
C ILE A 483 -4.74 22.89 5.88
N LEU A 484 -4.67 21.86 6.71
CA LEU A 484 -3.43 21.36 7.27
C LEU A 484 -2.77 20.36 6.31
N GLN A 485 -1.46 20.51 6.18
CA GLN A 485 -0.62 19.76 5.25
C GLN A 485 0.61 19.22 5.98
N GLN A 486 0.43 18.16 6.76
CA GLN A 486 1.53 17.50 7.43
C GLN A 486 2.39 16.67 6.46
N ALA A 487 3.65 16.46 6.81
CA ALA A 487 4.57 15.63 6.05
C ALA A 487 4.14 14.14 6.12
N ILE A 488 4.40 13.37 5.05
CA ILE A 488 3.96 11.97 4.86
C ILE A 488 4.78 11.02 5.72
N GLN A 489 4.21 10.36 6.72
CA GLN A 489 4.96 9.45 7.60
C GLN A 489 4.49 7.99 7.45
N THR A 490 5.22 7.07 8.08
CA THR A 490 4.90 5.64 8.08
C THR A 490 3.54 5.39 8.72
N VAL A 491 2.62 4.78 7.99
CA VAL A 491 1.26 4.42 8.45
C VAL A 491 1.10 2.91 8.45
N GLU A 492 1.13 2.30 9.63
CA GLU A 492 0.94 0.84 9.78
C GLU A 492 -0.39 0.45 10.44
N ASN A 493 -1.17 1.41 10.96
CA ASN A 493 -2.42 1.14 11.70
C ASN A 493 -3.64 1.80 11.06
N VAL A 494 -3.91 1.47 9.79
CA VAL A 494 -5.11 1.94 9.07
C VAL A 494 -6.43 1.46 9.70
N GLY A 495 -6.40 0.38 10.49
CA GLY A 495 -7.60 -0.30 10.98
C GLY A 495 -8.20 0.21 12.30
N GLN A 496 -7.48 1.02 13.09
CA GLN A 496 -7.99 1.54 14.37
C GLN A 496 -8.43 3.00 14.27
N ASP A 497 -7.63 3.86 13.63
CA ASP A 497 -7.99 5.26 13.36
C ASP A 497 -7.06 5.87 12.28
N TYR A 498 -7.40 5.65 11.01
CA TYR A 498 -6.59 6.10 9.87
C TYR A 498 -6.38 7.63 9.88
N TYR A 499 -7.41 8.38 10.20
CA TYR A 499 -7.38 9.85 10.14
C TYR A 499 -6.87 10.50 11.44
N ALA A 500 -6.96 9.87 12.62
CA ALA A 500 -6.34 10.45 13.83
C ALA A 500 -4.81 10.37 13.84
N SER A 501 -4.22 9.60 12.93
CA SER A 501 -2.76 9.46 12.84
C SER A 501 -2.08 10.64 12.14
N TYR A 502 -2.83 11.50 11.41
CA TYR A 502 -2.28 12.56 10.56
C TYR A 502 -3.22 13.76 10.47
N GLN A 503 -2.67 14.96 10.19
CA GLN A 503 -3.49 16.15 9.93
C GLN A 503 -3.52 16.55 8.45
N ARG A 504 -3.08 15.69 7.52
CA ARG A 504 -3.18 15.98 6.08
C ARG A 504 -4.65 15.86 5.63
N GLY A 505 -5.15 16.88 4.94
CA GLY A 505 -6.57 16.94 4.58
C GLY A 505 -7.49 17.37 5.74
N LEU A 506 -6.94 17.75 6.90
CA LEU A 506 -7.72 18.31 8.01
C LEU A 506 -7.96 19.80 7.74
N ILE A 507 -9.22 20.21 7.62
CA ILE A 507 -9.60 21.61 7.48
C ILE A 507 -9.93 22.23 8.84
N GLU A 508 -9.62 23.52 8.97
CA GLU A 508 -10.03 24.37 10.08
C GLU A 508 -10.94 25.47 9.53
N THR A 509 -12.20 25.45 9.93
CA THR A 509 -13.19 26.48 9.57
C THR A 509 -13.11 27.61 10.58
N LEU A 510 -12.54 28.75 10.16
CA LEU A 510 -12.11 29.84 11.04
C LEU A 510 -13.14 30.98 11.13
N MET A 511 -13.84 31.25 10.04
CA MET A 511 -14.90 32.26 9.97
C MET A 511 -15.89 31.94 8.84
N GLN A 512 -17.09 32.53 8.92
CA GLN A 512 -18.11 32.39 7.89
C GLN A 512 -17.57 32.79 6.51
N GLY A 513 -17.89 31.99 5.51
CA GLY A 513 -17.41 32.15 4.14
C GLY A 513 -17.48 30.84 3.36
N GLN A 514 -17.07 30.89 2.10
CA GLN A 514 -17.06 29.74 1.21
C GLN A 514 -15.66 29.54 0.65
N SER A 515 -15.19 28.29 0.65
CA SER A 515 -13.93 27.93 0.00
C SER A 515 -14.07 26.62 -0.76
N SER A 516 -13.47 26.57 -1.95
CA SER A 516 -13.18 25.33 -2.65
C SER A 516 -11.88 24.73 -2.12
N VAL A 517 -11.94 23.52 -1.58
CA VAL A 517 -10.79 22.77 -1.09
C VAL A 517 -10.45 21.65 -2.07
N LYS A 518 -9.18 21.51 -2.43
CA LYS A 518 -8.73 20.65 -3.53
C LYS A 518 -7.52 19.82 -3.14
N ALA A 519 -7.43 18.64 -3.72
CA ALA A 519 -6.30 17.73 -3.64
C ALA A 519 -5.58 17.65 -5.00
N GLN A 520 -4.26 17.65 -4.96
CA GLN A 520 -3.39 17.68 -6.15
C GLN A 520 -2.28 16.63 -6.01
N MET A 521 -1.93 15.95 -7.11
CA MET A 521 -0.81 14.99 -7.14
C MET A 521 -0.07 15.08 -8.46
N SER A 522 1.25 14.90 -8.42
CA SER A 522 2.07 14.69 -9.61
C SER A 522 1.51 13.53 -10.44
N GLY A 523 1.58 13.63 -11.76
CA GLY A 523 1.14 12.56 -12.65
C GLY A 523 1.97 11.27 -12.50
N SER A 524 1.44 10.18 -13.04
CA SER A 524 2.05 8.85 -12.96
C SER A 524 2.21 8.36 -11.50
N ASN A 525 3.15 7.45 -11.28
CA ASN A 525 3.45 6.89 -9.96
C ASN A 525 4.01 7.92 -8.97
N SER A 526 4.59 9.04 -9.43
CA SER A 526 5.21 10.06 -8.56
C SER A 526 4.21 10.63 -7.55
N GLY A 527 2.95 10.82 -7.96
CA GLY A 527 1.88 11.23 -7.06
C GLY A 527 1.65 10.22 -5.93
N LEU A 528 1.69 8.92 -6.23
CA LEU A 528 1.40 7.84 -5.28
C LEU A 528 2.42 7.74 -4.14
N VAL A 529 3.64 8.22 -4.33
CA VAL A 529 4.65 8.29 -3.26
C VAL A 529 4.78 9.71 -2.68
N GLY A 530 3.83 10.60 -3.00
CA GLY A 530 3.83 12.00 -2.56
C GLY A 530 5.09 12.76 -2.99
N HIS A 531 5.73 12.33 -4.08
CA HIS A 531 6.86 13.03 -4.64
C HIS A 531 6.39 14.24 -5.44
N ALA A 532 7.11 15.34 -5.30
CA ALA A 532 7.01 16.43 -6.25
C ALA A 532 7.42 15.93 -7.65
N PRO A 533 6.99 16.61 -8.73
CA PRO A 533 7.27 16.18 -10.10
C PRO A 533 8.75 15.87 -10.33
N LEU A 534 9.06 14.70 -10.90
CA LEU A 534 10.43 14.22 -11.12
C LEU A 534 10.99 14.57 -12.50
N SER A 535 10.13 14.94 -13.44
CA SER A 535 10.55 15.36 -14.78
C SER A 535 9.82 16.64 -15.22
N PRO A 536 10.33 17.36 -16.23
CA PRO A 536 9.61 18.46 -16.85
C PRO A 536 8.23 18.06 -17.39
N PHE A 537 8.06 16.79 -17.79
CA PHE A 537 6.78 16.26 -18.23
C PHE A 537 5.78 16.20 -17.08
N GLU A 538 6.17 15.70 -15.91
CA GLU A 538 5.29 15.61 -14.75
C GLU A 538 4.81 16.97 -14.24
N VAL A 539 5.63 18.02 -14.35
CA VAL A 539 5.21 19.41 -14.00
C VAL A 539 4.00 19.86 -14.80
N LEU A 540 3.91 19.42 -16.07
CA LEU A 540 2.81 19.77 -16.96
C LEU A 540 1.62 18.80 -16.87
N ASN A 541 1.79 17.67 -16.18
CA ASN A 541 0.81 16.59 -16.09
C ASN A 541 0.47 16.33 -14.61
N VAL A 542 0.10 17.39 -13.90
CA VAL A 542 -0.37 17.30 -12.52
C VAL A 542 -1.87 17.02 -12.52
N SER A 543 -2.31 16.00 -11.79
CA SER A 543 -3.71 15.71 -11.55
C SER A 543 -4.20 16.58 -10.40
N GLU A 544 -5.27 17.34 -10.63
CA GLU A 544 -5.95 18.14 -9.60
C GLU A 544 -7.42 17.74 -9.57
N GLY A 545 -7.95 17.53 -8.38
CA GLY A 545 -9.38 17.28 -8.23
C GLY A 545 -10.22 18.52 -8.50
N SER A 546 -11.51 18.29 -8.75
CA SER A 546 -12.44 19.36 -9.08
C SER A 546 -12.75 20.28 -7.90
N GLY A 547 -12.36 19.89 -6.68
CA GLY A 547 -12.65 20.60 -5.45
C GLY A 547 -13.94 20.15 -4.77
N ILE A 548 -13.94 20.27 -3.46
CA ILE A 548 -15.13 20.20 -2.60
C ILE A 548 -15.42 21.61 -2.09
N GLU A 549 -16.66 22.06 -2.31
CA GLU A 549 -17.12 23.34 -1.79
C GLU A 549 -17.45 23.21 -0.31
N VAL A 550 -16.81 24.05 0.52
CA VAL A 550 -17.01 24.12 1.96
C VAL A 550 -17.66 25.46 2.29
N ASP A 551 -18.88 25.41 2.82
CA ASP A 551 -19.65 26.58 3.23
C ASP A 551 -19.73 26.66 4.76
N VAL A 552 -19.02 27.64 5.33
CA VAL A 552 -18.90 27.82 6.78
C VAL A 552 -20.10 28.60 7.31
N GLN A 553 -20.92 27.91 8.10
CA GLN A 553 -22.16 28.42 8.67
C GLN A 553 -22.00 28.78 10.17
N PRO A 554 -22.91 29.60 10.74
CA PRO A 554 -22.83 30.07 12.14
C PRO A 554 -22.74 28.97 13.21
#